data_AF-A0A7K3ISW1-F1
#
_entry.id   AF-A0A7K3ISW1-F1
#
_cell.length_a   1.000
_cell.length_b   1.000
_cell.length_c   1.000
_cell.angle_alpha   90.00
_cell.angle_beta   90.00
_cell.angle_gamma   90.00
#
_symmetry.space_group_name_H-M   'P 1'
#
loop_
_entity.id
_entity.type
_entity.pdbx_description
1 polymer ?
#
loop_
_entity_poly.entity_id
_entity_poly.type
_entity_poly.pdbx_seq_one_letter_code
_entity_poly.pdbx_strand_id
1 'polypeptide(L)'
;WKYKGDTAQESELDKWIKKIRQMLENPLEDPIEFLDEFKMNLFSSEIMVFTPKGTLVSLPKGASALDFAYEIHTEIGNKAIGAKINYKLNPISATLMSGDQVEIITSDIAKPEKEWLSFVRTSKAKEAIKDALKTETTNRIQKGMEILDAKLREIDITPNAEIFKKLFLAFDVLNKDELYSRIELGIINLDNLKKILKKNVSRNVIKYWDFKLIGSKKEPKEIPQTQEKIDTSVPFLLRENIENAEQSYEIATCCNPIPGDEVTGYISPAGPIIIHKPKCAEAIRLMSSEGNRIIAVKWAIHKLVSFLARISMTGIDRIGLVRDITTIISSELKVNMTGINISVQKGIFQGTIDLYVHHTKDINNLILKISNIKGIESVKRVEDFSINPS
;
A
#
# COMPACT_ATOMS: atom_id res chain seq x y z
N TRP A 1 30.47 9.21 -37.57
CA TRP A 1 29.63 8.97 -38.77
C TRP A 1 28.27 9.70 -38.76
N LYS A 2 28.15 10.94 -38.23
CA LYS A 2 26.99 11.81 -38.47
C LYS A 2 27.50 13.17 -38.94
N TYR A 3 27.92 13.24 -40.20
CA TYR A 3 28.27 14.50 -40.87
C TYR A 3 27.82 14.40 -42.33
N LYS A 4 26.51 14.28 -42.51
CA LYS A 4 25.79 14.67 -43.73
C LYS A 4 24.32 14.73 -43.35
N GLY A 5 23.73 15.89 -43.59
CA GLY A 5 22.51 16.34 -42.96
C GLY A 5 21.35 15.37 -43.14
N ASP A 6 20.78 15.00 -42.01
CA ASP A 6 19.34 14.84 -41.92
C ASP A 6 18.92 15.27 -40.52
N THR A 7 17.76 15.91 -40.42
CA THR A 7 17.15 16.32 -39.15
C THR A 7 16.56 15.08 -38.45
N ALA A 8 17.42 14.12 -38.15
CA ALA A 8 17.06 12.92 -37.43
C ALA A 8 16.82 13.29 -35.96
N GLN A 9 15.64 12.91 -35.44
CA GLN A 9 15.32 12.94 -34.01
C GLN A 9 16.51 12.49 -33.17
N GLU A 10 16.73 13.20 -32.06
CA GLU A 10 17.80 12.93 -31.10
C GLU A 10 17.79 11.43 -30.74
N SER A 11 18.88 10.73 -31.08
CA SER A 11 18.98 9.29 -30.82
C SER A 11 18.94 9.05 -29.32
N GLU A 12 18.34 7.95 -28.87
CA GLU A 12 18.42 7.53 -27.46
C GLU A 12 19.88 7.34 -27.01
N LEU A 13 20.79 7.03 -27.95
CA LEU A 13 22.23 7.03 -27.70
C LEU A 13 22.79 8.45 -27.42
N ASP A 14 22.27 9.47 -28.09
CA ASP A 14 22.67 10.87 -27.89
C ASP A 14 22.14 11.38 -26.53
N LYS A 15 20.92 10.98 -26.14
CA LYS A 15 20.36 11.23 -24.79
C LYS A 15 21.16 10.50 -23.70
N TRP A 16 21.59 9.27 -23.97
CA TRP A 16 22.44 8.49 -23.07
C TRP A 16 23.79 9.15 -22.80
N ILE A 17 24.48 9.64 -23.83
CA ILE A 17 25.77 10.35 -23.69
C ILE A 17 25.59 11.62 -22.83
N LYS A 18 24.46 12.33 -22.99
CA LYS A 18 24.13 13.49 -22.14
C LYS A 18 23.90 13.08 -20.67
N LYS A 19 23.14 12.01 -20.40
CA LYS A 19 22.83 11.56 -19.03
C LYS A 19 24.07 11.06 -18.29
N ILE A 20 24.97 10.32 -18.96
CA ILE A 20 26.29 9.94 -18.41
C ILE A 20 27.11 11.17 -18.04
N ARG A 21 27.13 12.18 -18.92
CA ARG A 21 27.89 13.41 -18.66
C ARG A 21 27.36 14.15 -17.44
N GLN A 22 26.04 14.26 -17.29
CA GLN A 22 25.40 14.86 -16.10
C GLN A 22 25.72 14.09 -14.83
N MET A 23 25.74 12.75 -14.88
CA MET A 23 26.04 11.90 -13.73
C MET A 23 27.53 11.98 -13.30
N LEU A 24 28.45 12.07 -14.27
CA LEU A 24 29.87 12.32 -14.01
C LEU A 24 30.11 13.70 -13.40
N GLU A 25 29.24 14.67 -13.70
CA GLU A 25 29.26 16.02 -13.14
C GLU A 25 28.63 16.09 -11.73
N ASN A 26 27.75 15.15 -11.35
CA ASN A 26 27.10 15.07 -10.04
C ASN A 26 27.16 13.65 -9.41
N PRO A 27 28.24 13.30 -8.69
CA PRO A 27 28.46 11.97 -8.11
C PRO A 27 27.62 11.63 -6.84
N LEU A 28 26.45 12.26 -6.66
CA LEU A 28 25.56 12.04 -5.51
C LEU A 28 24.42 11.04 -5.79
N GLU A 29 24.28 10.54 -7.02
CA GLU A 29 23.27 9.54 -7.39
C GLU A 29 23.84 8.11 -7.24
N ASP A 30 23.02 7.18 -6.73
CA ASP A 30 23.39 5.78 -6.53
C ASP A 30 23.70 5.11 -7.91
N PRO A 31 24.96 4.72 -8.17
CA PRO A 31 25.34 4.15 -9.46
C PRO A 31 24.64 2.83 -9.79
N ILE A 32 24.17 2.10 -8.78
CA ILE A 32 23.52 0.80 -8.95
C ILE A 32 22.08 1.00 -9.44
N GLU A 33 21.35 1.94 -8.85
CA GLU A 33 19.98 2.27 -9.28
C GLU A 33 19.97 2.81 -10.73
N PHE A 34 20.97 3.62 -11.10
CA PHE A 34 21.17 4.07 -12.48
C PHE A 34 21.47 2.91 -13.46
N LEU A 35 22.32 1.96 -13.07
CA LEU A 35 22.65 0.81 -13.93
C LEU A 35 21.43 -0.08 -14.18
N ASP A 36 20.58 -0.29 -13.18
CA ASP A 36 19.33 -1.04 -13.32
C ASP A 36 18.32 -0.28 -14.21
N GLU A 37 18.18 1.04 -14.01
CA GLU A 37 17.37 1.90 -14.89
C GLU A 37 17.85 1.82 -16.35
N PHE A 38 19.17 1.88 -16.55
CA PHE A 38 19.81 1.84 -17.85
C PHE A 38 19.63 0.49 -18.55
N LYS A 39 19.84 -0.62 -17.83
CA LYS A 39 19.71 -1.98 -18.37
C LYS A 39 18.27 -2.26 -18.81
N MET A 40 17.28 -1.72 -18.09
CA MET A 40 15.87 -1.81 -18.47
C MET A 40 15.58 -1.04 -19.77
N ASN A 41 16.20 0.12 -19.97
CA ASN A 41 15.98 0.95 -21.16
C ASN A 41 16.74 0.46 -22.42
N LEU A 42 17.98 -0.05 -22.29
CA LEU A 42 18.83 -0.36 -23.45
C LEU A 42 18.47 -1.66 -24.18
N PHE A 43 17.86 -2.64 -23.49
CA PHE A 43 17.60 -3.98 -24.03
C PHE A 43 16.11 -4.31 -24.18
N SER A 44 15.21 -3.38 -23.84
CA SER A 44 13.79 -3.61 -24.05
C SER A 44 13.45 -3.41 -25.52
N SER A 45 12.88 -4.44 -26.17
CA SER A 45 12.22 -4.25 -27.45
C SER A 45 11.10 -3.21 -27.27
N GLU A 46 11.03 -2.19 -28.10
CA GLU A 46 9.99 -1.17 -28.03
C GLU A 46 8.68 -1.65 -28.68
N ILE A 47 7.56 -1.14 -28.20
CA ILE A 47 6.23 -1.26 -28.79
C ILE A 47 5.73 0.14 -29.18
N MET A 48 4.98 0.22 -30.27
CA MET A 48 4.39 1.46 -30.74
C MET A 48 2.88 1.40 -30.51
N VAL A 49 2.34 2.33 -29.72
CA VAL A 49 0.91 2.41 -29.41
C VAL A 49 0.33 3.73 -29.87
N PHE A 50 -0.97 3.75 -30.16
CA PHE A 50 -1.66 4.90 -30.71
C PHE A 50 -2.59 5.55 -29.69
N THR A 51 -2.58 6.88 -29.62
CA THR A 51 -3.66 7.63 -28.97
C THR A 51 -4.93 7.58 -29.83
N PRO A 52 -6.12 7.93 -29.30
CA PRO A 52 -7.34 7.94 -30.10
C PRO A 52 -7.32 8.96 -31.24
N LYS A 53 -6.41 9.95 -31.17
CA LYS A 53 -6.16 10.96 -32.20
C LYS A 53 -5.14 10.49 -33.26
N GLY A 54 -4.63 9.26 -33.15
CA GLY A 54 -3.65 8.69 -34.08
C GLY A 54 -2.20 9.09 -33.80
N THR A 55 -1.90 9.71 -32.65
CA THR A 55 -0.51 10.02 -32.27
C THR A 55 0.20 8.75 -31.83
N LEU A 56 1.39 8.50 -32.37
CA LEU A 56 2.24 7.38 -31.98
C LEU A 56 3.02 7.70 -30.70
N VAL A 57 3.03 6.74 -29.77
CA VAL A 57 3.80 6.77 -28.53
C VAL A 57 4.62 5.49 -28.47
N SER A 58 5.94 5.63 -28.27
CA SER A 58 6.84 4.48 -28.05
C SER A 58 6.90 4.16 -26.56
N LEU A 59 6.81 2.86 -26.23
CA LEU A 59 6.91 2.35 -24.87
C LEU A 59 7.76 1.07 -24.85
N PRO A 60 8.41 0.74 -23.72
CA PRO A 60 9.10 -0.55 -23.60
C PRO A 60 8.08 -1.71 -23.65
N LYS A 61 8.47 -2.83 -24.28
CA LYS A 61 7.63 -4.04 -24.29
C LYS A 61 7.30 -4.49 -22.87
N GLY A 62 6.03 -4.79 -22.64
CA GLY A 62 5.52 -5.13 -21.32
C GLY A 62 5.03 -3.93 -20.52
N ALA A 63 5.06 -2.72 -21.09
CA ALA A 63 4.40 -1.55 -20.51
C ALA A 63 2.89 -1.78 -20.35
N SER A 64 2.34 -1.25 -19.26
CA SER A 64 0.92 -1.27 -18.96
C SER A 64 0.18 -0.09 -19.59
N ALA A 65 -1.15 -0.13 -19.61
CA ALA A 65 -1.95 1.04 -19.98
C ALA A 65 -1.71 2.24 -19.04
N LEU A 66 -1.34 1.99 -17.78
CA LEU A 66 -0.94 3.04 -16.84
C LEU A 66 0.40 3.68 -17.22
N ASP A 67 1.38 2.89 -17.70
CA ASP A 67 2.63 3.46 -18.25
C ASP A 67 2.34 4.41 -19.42
N PHE A 68 1.43 4.03 -20.31
CA PHE A 68 0.98 4.91 -21.40
C PHE A 68 0.31 6.19 -20.89
N ALA A 69 -0.50 6.12 -19.84
CA ALA A 69 -1.13 7.29 -19.23
C ALA A 69 -0.09 8.30 -18.71
N TYR A 70 0.92 7.81 -17.96
CA TYR A 70 2.04 8.63 -17.48
C TYR A 70 2.97 9.12 -18.60
N GLU A 71 3.05 8.37 -19.71
CA GLU A 71 3.80 8.81 -20.88
C GLU A 71 3.14 10.04 -21.52
N ILE A 72 1.82 10.04 -21.67
CA ILE A 72 1.07 11.20 -22.17
C ILE A 72 1.20 12.38 -21.21
N HIS A 73 0.82 12.20 -19.94
CA HIS A 73 0.88 13.26 -18.94
C HIS A 73 0.73 12.72 -17.51
N THR A 74 1.50 13.26 -16.56
CA THR A 74 1.44 12.87 -15.14
C THR A 74 0.03 12.99 -14.54
N GLU A 75 -0.68 14.10 -14.80
CA GLU A 75 -2.08 14.26 -14.34
C GLU A 75 -3.06 13.22 -14.92
N ILE A 76 -2.83 12.74 -16.15
CA ILE A 76 -3.68 11.70 -16.74
C ILE A 76 -3.40 10.37 -16.04
N GLY A 77 -2.13 10.06 -15.80
CA GLY A 77 -1.72 8.90 -14.99
C GLY A 77 -2.31 8.94 -13.57
N ASN A 78 -2.18 10.08 -12.88
CA ASN A 78 -2.68 10.24 -11.51
C ASN A 78 -4.19 10.07 -11.37
N LYS A 79 -4.94 10.41 -12.42
CA LYS A 79 -6.40 10.34 -12.47
C LYS A 79 -6.92 9.08 -13.17
N ALA A 80 -6.06 8.16 -13.58
CA ALA A 80 -6.46 7.00 -14.37
C ALA A 80 -7.32 6.02 -13.54
N ILE A 81 -8.47 5.62 -14.09
CA ILE A 81 -9.37 4.62 -13.49
C ILE A 81 -9.55 3.38 -14.37
N GLY A 82 -9.29 3.49 -15.66
CA GLY A 82 -9.45 2.41 -16.62
C GLY A 82 -8.81 2.76 -17.96
N ALA A 83 -8.74 1.78 -18.85
CA ALA A 83 -8.28 1.99 -20.22
C ALA A 83 -9.24 1.33 -21.21
N LYS A 84 -9.33 1.90 -22.40
CA LYS A 84 -10.00 1.28 -23.54
C LYS A 84 -8.95 0.99 -24.59
N ILE A 85 -8.68 -0.30 -24.81
CA ILE A 85 -7.68 -0.79 -25.76
C ILE A 85 -8.44 -1.38 -26.95
N ASN A 86 -8.23 -0.84 -28.14
CA ASN A 86 -8.93 -1.24 -29.38
C ASN A 86 -10.45 -1.28 -29.18
N TYR A 87 -10.98 -0.21 -28.59
CA TYR A 87 -12.40 -0.02 -28.26
C TYR A 87 -12.98 -0.94 -27.17
N LYS A 88 -12.18 -1.80 -26.53
CA LYS A 88 -12.61 -2.68 -25.43
C LYS A 88 -12.12 -2.17 -24.07
N LEU A 89 -13.00 -2.20 -23.08
CA LEU A 89 -12.66 -1.83 -21.69
C LEU A 89 -11.68 -2.84 -21.09
N ASN A 90 -10.62 -2.33 -20.49
CA ASN A 90 -9.53 -3.07 -19.86
C ASN A 90 -9.08 -2.35 -18.58
N PRO A 91 -8.49 -3.08 -17.61
CA PRO A 91 -7.89 -2.47 -16.43
C PRO A 91 -6.67 -1.63 -16.80
N ILE A 92 -6.32 -0.64 -15.96
CA ILE A 92 -5.11 0.18 -16.15
C ILE A 92 -3.80 -0.64 -16.08
N SER A 93 -3.84 -1.83 -15.45
CA SER A 93 -2.71 -2.77 -15.38
C SER A 93 -2.52 -3.62 -16.64
N ALA A 94 -3.44 -3.54 -17.62
CA ALA A 94 -3.36 -4.33 -18.84
C ALA A 94 -2.07 -4.04 -19.62
N THR A 95 -1.33 -5.08 -19.98
CA THR A 95 -0.12 -4.97 -20.79
C THR A 95 -0.46 -4.64 -22.24
N LEU A 96 0.23 -3.66 -22.81
CA LEU A 96 0.02 -3.19 -24.17
C LEU A 96 0.81 -4.00 -25.19
N MET A 97 0.25 -4.10 -26.40
CA MET A 97 0.88 -4.68 -27.57
C MET A 97 1.16 -3.61 -28.62
N SER A 98 2.18 -3.84 -29.46
CA SER A 98 2.47 -2.94 -30.58
C SER A 98 1.28 -2.91 -31.55
N GLY A 99 0.85 -1.71 -31.94
CA GLY A 99 -0.32 -1.47 -32.77
C GLY A 99 -1.60 -1.12 -32.01
N ASP A 100 -1.63 -1.26 -30.68
CA ASP A 100 -2.83 -0.98 -29.90
C ASP A 100 -3.21 0.51 -29.92
N GLN A 101 -4.50 0.78 -30.12
CA GLN A 101 -5.09 2.10 -29.87
C GLN A 101 -5.59 2.16 -28.42
N VAL A 102 -5.04 3.08 -27.63
CA VAL A 102 -5.29 3.19 -26.18
C VAL A 102 -5.94 4.53 -25.86
N GLU A 103 -7.08 4.47 -25.17
CA GLU A 103 -7.78 5.62 -24.58
C GLU A 103 -7.79 5.45 -23.06
N ILE A 104 -7.29 6.43 -22.31
CA ILE A 104 -7.29 6.41 -20.86
C ILE A 104 -8.57 7.06 -20.33
N ILE A 105 -9.24 6.36 -19.42
CA ILE A 105 -10.42 6.84 -18.73
C ILE A 105 -9.95 7.44 -17.40
N THR A 106 -10.28 8.71 -17.16
CA THR A 106 -9.85 9.44 -15.97
C THR A 106 -11.02 9.86 -15.06
N SER A 107 -10.72 10.12 -13.79
CA SER A 107 -11.66 10.68 -12.81
C SER A 107 -10.97 11.68 -11.89
N ASP A 108 -11.66 12.74 -11.50
CA ASP A 108 -11.12 13.75 -10.57
C ASP A 108 -10.95 13.27 -9.13
N ILE A 109 -11.61 12.16 -8.77
CA ILE A 109 -11.53 11.57 -7.44
C ILE A 109 -10.37 10.57 -7.36
N ALA A 110 -9.93 10.05 -8.51
CA ALA A 110 -8.89 9.04 -8.57
C ALA A 110 -7.54 9.61 -8.15
N LYS A 111 -6.76 8.78 -7.45
CA LYS A 111 -5.43 9.11 -6.96
C LYS A 111 -4.51 7.90 -7.16
N PRO A 112 -3.19 8.12 -7.27
CA PRO A 112 -2.21 7.04 -7.29
C PRO A 112 -2.30 6.16 -6.05
N GLU A 113 -2.28 4.85 -6.27
CA GLU A 113 -2.23 3.85 -5.21
C GLU A 113 -0.87 3.14 -5.22
N LYS A 114 -0.44 2.62 -4.07
CA LYS A 114 0.88 2.00 -3.94
C LYS A 114 1.01 0.72 -4.76
N GLU A 115 -0.10 0.03 -4.95
CA GLU A 115 -0.25 -1.18 -5.75
C GLU A 115 0.12 -0.94 -7.21
N TRP A 116 0.01 0.30 -7.72
CA TRP A 116 0.34 0.63 -9.10
C TRP A 116 1.81 0.39 -9.43
N LEU A 117 2.70 0.55 -8.44
CA LEU A 117 4.13 0.29 -8.57
C LEU A 117 4.46 -1.15 -8.97
N SER A 118 3.54 -2.10 -8.73
CA SER A 118 3.74 -3.52 -9.05
C SER A 118 3.61 -3.84 -10.54
N PHE A 119 2.84 -3.03 -11.30
CA PHE A 119 2.54 -3.32 -12.70
C PHE A 119 3.01 -2.24 -13.69
N VAL A 120 3.46 -1.07 -13.22
CA VAL A 120 4.17 -0.11 -14.07
C VAL A 120 5.61 -0.56 -14.34
N ARG A 121 6.08 -0.37 -15.57
CA ARG A 121 7.45 -0.72 -15.96
C ARG A 121 8.36 0.48 -16.14
N THR A 122 7.83 1.59 -16.63
CA THR A 122 8.62 2.77 -16.99
C THR A 122 9.12 3.52 -15.75
N SER A 123 10.35 4.04 -15.78
CA SER A 123 10.92 4.85 -14.70
C SER A 123 10.07 6.10 -14.45
N LYS A 124 9.63 6.76 -15.53
CA LYS A 124 8.76 7.93 -15.50
C LYS A 124 7.48 7.69 -14.71
N ALA A 125 6.77 6.58 -14.96
CA ALA A 125 5.56 6.25 -14.21
C ALA A 125 5.88 5.92 -12.74
N LYS A 126 6.93 5.14 -12.48
CA LYS A 126 7.34 4.78 -11.10
C LYS A 126 7.68 6.01 -10.26
N GLU A 127 8.47 6.93 -10.81
CA GLU A 127 8.84 8.18 -10.14
C GLU A 127 7.63 9.07 -9.88
N ALA A 128 6.77 9.26 -10.89
CA ALA A 128 5.56 10.06 -10.75
C ALA A 128 4.61 9.51 -9.67
N ILE A 129 4.42 8.19 -9.61
CA ILE A 129 3.61 7.53 -8.57
C ILE A 129 4.24 7.72 -7.20
N LYS A 130 5.56 7.47 -7.05
CA LYS A 130 6.28 7.65 -5.78
C LYS A 130 6.17 9.08 -5.28
N ASP A 131 6.34 10.07 -6.16
CA ASP A 131 6.26 11.49 -5.80
C ASP A 131 4.85 11.90 -5.38
N ALA A 132 3.82 11.43 -6.09
CA ALA A 132 2.43 11.69 -5.73
C ALA A 132 2.07 11.09 -4.35
N LEU A 133 2.47 9.84 -4.09
CA LEU A 133 2.25 9.16 -2.80
C LEU A 133 2.97 9.87 -1.65
N LYS A 134 4.19 10.37 -1.91
CA LYS A 134 4.97 11.15 -0.94
C LYS A 134 4.29 12.48 -0.63
N THR A 135 3.91 13.24 -1.66
CA THR A 135 3.19 14.50 -1.52
C THR A 135 1.88 14.33 -0.75
N GLU A 136 1.11 13.28 -1.05
CA GLU A 136 -0.11 12.99 -0.29
C GLU A 136 0.18 12.70 1.19
N THR A 137 1.22 11.92 1.46
CA THR A 137 1.64 11.60 2.82
C THR A 137 2.06 12.86 3.59
N THR A 138 2.85 13.74 2.97
CA THR A 138 3.26 15.02 3.57
C THR A 138 2.06 15.93 3.83
N ASN A 139 1.14 16.07 2.87
CA ASN A 139 -0.07 16.87 3.04
C ASN A 139 -0.96 16.36 4.18
N ARG A 140 -1.07 15.03 4.32
CA ARG A 140 -1.81 14.38 5.41
C ARG A 140 -1.17 14.67 6.77
N ILE A 141 0.15 14.55 6.86
CA ILE A 141 0.91 14.86 8.08
C ILE A 141 0.71 16.34 8.46
N GLN A 142 0.80 17.26 7.50
CA GLN A 142 0.63 18.69 7.73
C GLN A 142 -0.76 19.03 8.28
N LYS A 143 -1.83 18.52 7.65
CA LYS A 143 -3.21 18.71 8.14
C LYS A 143 -3.42 18.10 9.52
N GLY A 144 -2.88 16.92 9.77
CA GLY A 144 -2.94 16.26 11.07
C GLY A 144 -2.27 17.07 12.18
N MET A 145 -1.13 17.71 11.87
CA MET A 145 -0.45 18.63 12.77
C MET A 145 -1.33 19.85 13.08
N GLU A 146 -1.94 20.47 12.07
CA GLU A 146 -2.83 21.61 12.24
C GLU A 146 -4.06 21.28 13.11
N ILE A 147 -4.66 20.11 12.91
CA ILE A 147 -5.80 19.62 13.72
C ILE A 147 -5.38 19.45 15.19
N LEU A 148 -4.21 18.84 15.44
CA LEU A 148 -3.71 18.66 16.80
C LEU A 148 -3.42 20.00 17.46
N ASP A 149 -2.74 20.91 16.75
CA ASP A 149 -2.38 22.23 17.25
C ASP A 149 -3.62 23.05 17.60
N ALA A 150 -4.65 23.03 16.76
CA ALA A 150 -5.93 23.68 17.04
C ALA A 150 -6.56 23.14 18.34
N LYS A 151 -6.58 21.81 18.50
CA LYS A 151 -7.13 21.17 19.70
C LYS A 151 -6.29 21.43 20.95
N LEU A 152 -4.98 21.51 20.84
CA LEU A 152 -4.10 21.85 21.97
C LEU A 152 -4.28 23.32 22.41
N ARG A 153 -4.49 24.23 21.45
CA ARG A 153 -4.81 25.65 21.75
C ARG A 153 -6.18 25.80 22.42
N GLU A 154 -7.20 25.06 22.01
CA GLU A 154 -8.52 25.07 22.67
C GLU A 154 -8.46 24.69 24.17
N ILE A 155 -7.43 23.94 24.56
CA ILE A 155 -7.25 23.46 25.93
C ILE A 155 -6.13 24.19 26.68
N ASP A 156 -5.59 25.26 26.08
CA ASP A 156 -4.52 26.12 26.59
C ASP A 156 -3.23 25.36 26.94
N ILE A 157 -2.87 24.37 26.11
CA ILE A 157 -1.68 23.55 26.30
C ILE A 157 -0.73 23.78 25.12
N THR A 158 0.53 24.08 25.41
CA THR A 158 1.57 24.25 24.38
C THR A 158 2.21 22.90 24.02
N PRO A 159 2.41 22.58 22.73
CA PRO A 159 3.07 21.33 22.33
C PRO A 159 4.50 21.25 22.89
N ASN A 160 4.80 20.23 23.67
CA ASN A 160 6.13 19.98 24.21
C ASN A 160 6.49 18.48 24.17
N ALA A 161 7.76 18.15 24.39
CA ALA A 161 8.25 16.76 24.31
C ALA A 161 7.55 15.82 25.31
N GLU A 162 7.10 16.31 26.48
CA GLU A 162 6.41 15.51 27.48
C GLU A 162 4.98 15.16 27.05
N ILE A 163 4.27 16.11 26.43
CA ILE A 163 2.95 15.91 25.85
C ILE A 163 3.04 14.88 24.73
N PHE A 164 4.00 15.01 23.82
CA PHE A 164 4.19 14.01 22.77
C PHE A 164 4.48 12.62 23.35
N LYS A 165 5.29 12.48 24.40
CA LYS A 165 5.48 11.19 25.09
C LYS A 165 4.16 10.63 25.63
N LYS A 166 3.31 11.46 26.26
CA LYS A 166 1.99 11.04 26.75
C LYS A 166 1.07 10.62 25.61
N LEU A 167 1.08 11.35 24.50
CA LEU A 167 0.29 11.03 23.30
C LEU A 167 0.78 9.74 22.64
N PHE A 168 2.10 9.53 22.58
CA PHE A 168 2.71 8.31 22.04
C PHE A 168 2.29 7.07 22.83
N LEU A 169 2.32 7.16 24.15
CA LEU A 169 1.88 6.09 25.04
C LEU A 169 0.35 5.88 25.02
N ALA A 170 -0.43 6.96 24.95
CA ALA A 170 -1.89 6.88 24.99
C ALA A 170 -2.50 6.33 23.69
N PHE A 171 -1.89 6.65 22.54
CA PHE A 171 -2.40 6.29 21.22
C PHE A 171 -1.58 5.19 20.52
N ASP A 172 -0.56 4.65 21.19
CA ASP A 172 0.32 3.60 20.67
C ASP A 172 0.88 3.99 19.29
N VAL A 173 1.63 5.09 19.27
CA VAL A 173 2.30 5.64 18.07
C VAL A 173 3.79 5.83 18.33
N LEU A 174 4.59 5.62 17.30
CA LEU A 174 6.05 5.58 17.42
C LEU A 174 6.70 6.94 17.21
N ASN A 175 6.09 7.79 16.38
CA ASN A 175 6.63 9.09 16.01
C ASN A 175 5.52 10.12 15.72
N LYS A 176 5.94 11.37 15.48
CA LYS A 176 5.03 12.50 15.24
C LYS A 176 4.28 12.37 13.92
N ASP A 177 4.96 11.94 12.86
CA ASP A 177 4.37 11.82 11.52
C ASP A 177 3.21 10.83 11.52
N GLU A 178 3.38 9.71 12.21
CA GLU A 178 2.35 8.71 12.43
C GLU A 178 1.19 9.27 13.25
N LEU A 179 1.48 9.99 14.34
CA LEU A 179 0.46 10.64 15.17
C LEU A 179 -0.39 11.59 14.31
N TYR A 180 0.24 12.49 13.56
CA TYR A 180 -0.46 13.48 12.74
C TYR A 180 -1.27 12.80 11.63
N SER A 181 -0.66 11.84 10.92
CA SER A 181 -1.35 11.07 9.89
C SER A 181 -2.60 10.35 10.42
N ARG A 182 -2.53 9.75 11.62
CA ARG A 182 -3.68 9.08 12.26
C ARG A 182 -4.77 10.05 12.74
N ILE A 183 -4.40 11.29 13.09
CA ILE A 183 -5.35 12.35 13.46
C ILE A 183 -6.14 12.81 12.24
N GLU A 184 -5.46 13.06 11.12
CA GLU A 184 -6.10 13.50 9.86
C GLU A 184 -7.09 12.45 9.34
N LEU A 185 -6.71 11.17 9.41
CA LEU A 185 -7.57 10.05 9.02
C LEU A 185 -8.75 9.80 9.98
N GLY A 186 -8.88 10.56 11.08
CA GLY A 186 -9.96 10.43 12.06
C GLY A 186 -9.86 9.19 12.95
N ILE A 187 -8.73 8.47 12.91
CA ILE A 187 -8.51 7.24 13.68
C ILE A 187 -8.19 7.57 15.14
N ILE A 188 -7.45 8.66 15.35
CA ILE A 188 -7.25 9.24 16.67
C ILE A 188 -8.30 10.33 16.85
N ASN A 189 -9.28 10.06 17.71
CA ASN A 189 -10.21 11.09 18.16
C ASN A 189 -9.59 11.88 19.34
N LEU A 190 -9.57 13.21 19.21
CA LEU A 190 -9.00 14.15 20.17
C LEU A 190 -10.00 14.60 21.26
N ASP A 191 -11.23 14.09 21.29
CA ASP A 191 -12.27 14.50 22.25
C ASP A 191 -11.86 14.28 23.72
N ASN A 192 -11.09 13.22 24.00
CA ASN A 192 -10.62 12.89 25.34
C ASN A 192 -9.22 13.46 25.67
N LEU A 193 -8.69 14.36 24.84
CA LEU A 193 -7.32 14.89 24.98
C LEU A 193 -7.07 15.50 26.38
N LYS A 194 -8.03 16.26 26.93
CA LYS A 194 -7.93 16.83 28.30
C LYS A 194 -7.75 15.76 29.39
N LYS A 195 -8.42 14.61 29.27
CA LYS A 195 -8.34 13.51 30.25
C LYS A 195 -7.01 12.77 30.14
N ILE A 196 -6.53 12.57 28.91
CA ILE A 196 -5.26 11.91 28.62
C ILE A 196 -4.09 12.73 29.18
N LEU A 197 -4.13 14.05 29.01
CA LEU A 197 -3.06 14.95 29.46
C LEU A 197 -3.09 15.22 30.97
N LYS A 198 -4.27 15.13 31.63
CA LYS A 198 -4.41 15.28 33.10
C LYS A 198 -4.10 14.01 33.89
N LYS A 199 -4.16 12.82 33.27
CA LYS A 199 -3.84 11.57 33.95
C LYS A 199 -2.33 11.53 34.18
N ASN A 200 -1.90 11.81 35.42
CA ASN A 200 -0.54 11.52 35.84
C ASN A 200 -0.27 10.04 35.52
N VAL A 201 0.70 9.79 34.65
CA VAL A 201 1.14 8.45 34.32
C VAL A 201 1.66 7.86 35.63
N SER A 202 0.83 7.04 36.29
CA SER A 202 1.24 6.30 37.47
C SER A 202 2.44 5.45 37.06
N ARG A 203 3.52 5.56 37.85
CA ARG A 203 4.77 4.83 37.71
C ARG A 203 4.54 3.32 37.91
N ASN A 204 3.89 2.66 36.95
CA ASN A 204 4.04 1.23 36.74
C ASN A 204 4.88 1.04 35.49
N VAL A 205 6.17 1.01 35.75
CA VAL A 205 7.28 0.75 34.85
C VAL A 205 7.05 -0.60 34.16
N ILE A 206 6.66 -0.57 32.88
CA ILE A 206 7.01 -1.67 31.99
C ILE A 206 8.50 -1.49 31.69
N LYS A 207 9.30 -2.40 32.25
CA LYS A 207 10.76 -2.53 32.13
C LYS A 207 11.22 -2.88 30.71
N TYR A 208 10.91 -2.05 29.73
CA TYR A 208 11.55 -2.11 28.43
C TYR A 208 11.76 -0.67 28.01
N TRP A 209 13.03 -0.27 28.00
CA TRP A 209 13.67 0.88 27.32
C TRP A 209 14.93 1.21 28.12
N ASP A 210 15.84 0.24 28.21
CA ASP A 210 17.24 0.51 28.54
C ASP A 210 17.94 0.92 27.23
N PHE A 211 17.65 2.14 26.78
CA PHE A 211 18.47 2.80 25.78
C PHE A 211 19.73 3.28 26.52
N LYS A 212 20.82 2.51 26.42
CA LYS A 212 22.16 2.99 26.76
C LYS A 212 22.51 4.13 25.79
N LEU A 213 22.23 5.35 26.22
CA LEU A 213 22.98 6.53 25.85
C LEU A 213 24.36 6.44 26.52
N ILE A 214 25.37 6.01 25.77
CA ILE A 214 26.76 6.38 26.04
C ILE A 214 27.31 6.93 24.73
N GLY A 215 27.49 8.25 24.69
CA GLY A 215 28.13 8.91 23.57
C GLY A 215 29.62 8.61 23.51
N SER A 216 30.13 8.45 22.29
CA SER A 216 31.44 8.99 21.88
C SER A 216 31.57 8.93 20.36
N LYS A 217 32.04 10.05 19.79
CA LYS A 217 32.42 10.23 18.38
C LYS A 217 33.47 9.20 17.92
N LYS A 218 33.30 8.60 16.73
CA LYS A 218 34.32 8.55 15.64
C LYS A 218 33.82 7.82 14.39
N GLU A 219 34.06 8.48 13.26
CA GLU A 219 34.18 8.12 11.83
C GLU A 219 33.57 6.84 11.21
N PRO A 220 33.10 6.92 9.95
CA PRO A 220 32.43 5.83 9.26
C PRO A 220 33.44 4.80 8.75
N LYS A 221 33.19 3.52 9.02
CA LYS A 221 33.84 2.39 8.34
C LYS A 221 32.80 1.59 7.57
N GLU A 222 33.23 1.19 6.38
CA GLU A 222 32.52 0.50 5.32
C GLU A 222 31.77 -0.75 5.77
N ILE A 223 30.66 -1.01 5.07
CA ILE A 223 29.71 -2.10 5.29
C ILE A 223 30.22 -3.37 4.60
N PRO A 224 30.39 -4.50 5.29
CA PRO A 224 30.35 -5.80 4.66
C PRO A 224 28.94 -6.38 4.79
N GLN A 225 28.30 -6.60 3.63
CA GLN A 225 27.07 -7.36 3.48
C GLN A 225 27.21 -8.72 4.17
N THR A 226 26.41 -8.94 5.21
CA THR A 226 26.19 -10.28 5.76
C THR A 226 24.70 -10.41 6.04
N GLN A 227 24.08 -11.47 5.52
CA GLN A 227 22.68 -11.83 5.81
C GLN A 227 22.45 -11.79 7.32
N GLU A 228 21.69 -10.81 7.79
CA GLU A 228 21.37 -10.68 9.21
C GLU A 228 20.64 -11.95 9.66
N LYS A 229 21.27 -12.71 10.56
CA LYS A 229 20.57 -13.77 11.29
C LYS A 229 19.38 -13.12 11.99
N ILE A 230 18.17 -13.50 11.58
CA ILE A 230 16.93 -13.03 12.22
C ILE A 230 16.99 -13.46 13.69
N ASP A 231 17.09 -12.49 14.59
CA ASP A 231 17.03 -12.70 16.03
C ASP A 231 15.62 -13.18 16.39
N THR A 232 15.50 -14.44 16.80
CA THR A 232 14.22 -15.06 17.18
C THR A 232 13.73 -14.64 18.56
N SER A 233 14.53 -13.89 19.33
CA SER A 233 14.13 -13.40 20.64
C SER A 233 13.25 -12.14 20.60
N VAL A 234 13.17 -11.48 19.44
CA VAL A 234 12.37 -10.27 19.22
C VAL A 234 11.35 -10.53 18.12
N PRO A 235 10.07 -10.13 18.27
CA PRO A 235 9.08 -10.30 17.20
C PRO A 235 9.53 -9.59 15.93
N PHE A 236 9.52 -10.32 14.81
CA PHE A 236 9.80 -9.73 13.50
C PHE A 236 8.72 -8.72 13.16
N LEU A 237 9.13 -7.47 12.90
CA LEU A 237 8.21 -6.39 12.57
C LEU A 237 8.02 -6.33 11.05
N LEU A 238 6.81 -6.59 10.57
CA LEU A 238 6.46 -6.43 9.16
C LEU A 238 6.45 -4.93 8.85
N ARG A 239 7.50 -4.42 8.20
CA ARG A 239 7.60 -2.99 7.84
C ARG A 239 7.28 -2.79 6.37
N GLU A 240 6.67 -1.65 6.05
CA GLU A 240 6.70 -1.13 4.69
C GLU A 240 8.05 -0.45 4.49
N ASN A 241 8.94 -1.05 3.71
CA ASN A 241 10.03 -0.27 3.15
C ASN A 241 9.52 0.36 1.86
N ILE A 242 9.47 1.70 1.81
CA ILE A 242 9.09 2.45 0.61
C ILE A 242 10.31 2.56 -0.34
N GLU A 243 11.52 2.40 0.19
CA GLU A 243 12.79 2.59 -0.53
C GLU A 243 13.27 1.30 -1.21
N ASN A 244 13.03 0.13 -0.61
CA ASN A 244 13.39 -1.17 -1.19
C ASN A 244 12.14 -2.02 -1.46
N ALA A 245 11.88 -2.34 -2.73
CA ALA A 245 10.72 -3.11 -3.18
C ALA A 245 10.80 -4.61 -2.85
N GLU A 246 11.91 -5.09 -2.28
CA GLU A 246 12.03 -6.45 -1.77
C GLU A 246 11.35 -6.54 -0.40
N GLN A 247 10.05 -6.86 -0.41
CA GLN A 247 9.36 -7.26 0.81
C GLN A 247 10.02 -8.55 1.33
N SER A 248 10.59 -8.50 2.53
CA SER A 248 11.21 -9.66 3.18
C SER A 248 10.19 -10.72 3.65
N TYR A 249 8.92 -10.55 3.29
CA TYR A 249 7.81 -11.41 3.69
C TYR A 249 6.74 -11.51 2.60
N GLU A 250 5.99 -12.61 2.62
CA GLU A 250 4.88 -12.93 1.72
C GLU A 250 3.61 -13.23 2.55
N ILE A 251 2.45 -12.79 2.09
CA ILE A 251 1.17 -13.08 2.76
C ILE A 251 0.61 -14.42 2.27
N ALA A 252 0.29 -15.32 3.19
CA ALA A 252 -0.26 -16.63 2.84
C ALA A 252 -1.67 -16.54 2.25
N THR A 253 -1.86 -17.15 1.08
CA THR A 253 -3.15 -17.18 0.35
C THR A 253 -4.22 -18.04 1.02
N CYS A 254 -3.85 -18.95 1.90
CA CYS A 254 -4.78 -19.86 2.59
C CYS A 254 -5.56 -19.22 3.75
N CYS A 255 -5.06 -18.12 4.32
CA CYS A 255 -5.70 -17.45 5.46
C CYS A 255 -5.71 -15.92 5.37
N ASN A 256 -5.15 -15.36 4.30
CA ASN A 256 -5.21 -13.94 3.92
C ASN A 256 -5.15 -12.97 5.12
N PRO A 257 -4.10 -13.05 5.97
CA PRO A 257 -3.98 -12.18 7.13
C PRO A 257 -3.77 -10.73 6.68
N ILE A 258 -4.48 -9.80 7.33
CA ILE A 258 -4.37 -8.36 7.06
C ILE A 258 -3.91 -7.62 8.33
N PRO A 259 -3.45 -6.37 8.23
CA PRO A 259 -3.04 -5.59 9.39
C PRO A 259 -4.08 -5.58 10.51
N GLY A 260 -3.63 -5.89 11.72
CA GLY A 260 -4.47 -6.01 12.92
C GLY A 260 -4.92 -7.43 13.25
N ASP A 261 -4.76 -8.40 12.35
CA ASP A 261 -4.91 -9.82 12.67
C ASP A 261 -3.74 -10.29 13.54
N GLU A 262 -3.98 -11.26 14.44
CA GLU A 262 -2.89 -12.01 15.07
C GLU A 262 -2.20 -12.87 14.01
N VAL A 263 -0.86 -12.81 13.96
CA VAL A 263 -0.06 -13.45 12.91
C VAL A 263 1.14 -14.21 13.46
N THR A 264 1.62 -15.15 12.65
CA THR A 264 2.84 -15.93 12.85
C THR A 264 3.58 -16.03 11.52
N GLY A 265 4.92 -16.06 11.57
CA GLY A 265 5.76 -16.16 10.38
C GLY A 265 6.38 -17.53 10.27
N TYR A 266 6.50 -18.04 9.04
CA TYR A 266 7.25 -19.23 8.70
C TYR A 266 8.40 -18.86 7.77
N ILE A 267 9.64 -19.18 8.16
CA ILE A 267 10.81 -18.92 7.31
C ILE A 267 10.87 -19.99 6.22
N SER A 268 10.50 -19.67 4.98
CA SER A 268 10.52 -20.61 3.84
C SER A 268 11.94 -21.01 3.45
N PRO A 269 12.18 -22.24 2.95
CA PRO A 269 13.51 -22.64 2.46
C PRO A 269 13.93 -21.84 1.22
N ALA A 270 12.96 -21.29 0.50
CA ALA A 270 13.17 -20.47 -0.68
C ALA A 270 13.55 -19.01 -0.36
N GLY A 271 13.59 -18.61 0.92
CA GLY A 271 14.03 -17.27 1.34
C GLY A 271 12.98 -16.41 2.06
N PRO A 272 11.73 -16.26 1.57
CA PRO A 272 10.80 -15.30 2.17
C PRO A 272 10.16 -15.81 3.46
N ILE A 273 9.78 -14.88 4.35
CA ILE A 273 8.97 -15.18 5.54
C ILE A 273 7.50 -15.20 5.13
N ILE A 274 6.84 -16.34 5.22
CA ILE A 274 5.42 -16.48 4.87
C ILE A 274 4.56 -16.21 6.12
N ILE A 275 3.60 -15.29 6.02
CA ILE A 275 2.78 -14.82 7.13
C ILE A 275 1.44 -15.55 7.14
N HIS A 276 1.13 -16.20 8.26
CA HIS A 276 -0.11 -16.93 8.50
C HIS A 276 -0.86 -16.42 9.73
N LYS A 277 -2.15 -16.75 9.84
CA LYS A 277 -2.89 -16.70 11.12
C LYS A 277 -2.51 -17.91 11.99
N PRO A 278 -2.41 -17.77 13.33
CA PRO A 278 -2.07 -18.88 14.23
C PRO A 278 -3.01 -20.08 14.14
N LYS A 279 -4.28 -19.86 13.77
CA LYS A 279 -5.31 -20.91 13.64
C LYS A 279 -5.42 -21.49 12.23
N CYS A 280 -4.55 -21.10 11.30
CA CYS A 280 -4.55 -21.64 9.93
C CYS A 280 -4.11 -23.11 9.96
N ALA A 281 -4.84 -23.99 9.25
CA ALA A 281 -4.54 -25.42 9.20
C ALA A 281 -3.12 -25.71 8.68
N GLU A 282 -2.69 -24.96 7.66
CA GLU A 282 -1.33 -25.10 7.11
C GLU A 282 -0.27 -24.60 8.09
N ALA A 283 -0.54 -23.49 8.80
CA ALA A 283 0.36 -23.00 9.84
C ALA A 283 0.51 -24.00 10.98
N ILE A 284 -0.58 -24.65 11.41
CA ILE A 284 -0.56 -25.69 12.44
C ILE A 284 0.27 -26.90 11.98
N ARG A 285 0.13 -27.29 10.70
CA ARG A 285 0.93 -28.36 10.10
C ARG A 285 2.43 -28.00 10.12
N LEU A 286 2.78 -26.79 9.69
CA LEU A 286 4.15 -26.27 9.69
C LEU A 286 4.74 -26.11 11.09
N MET A 287 3.95 -25.67 12.07
CA MET A 287 4.36 -25.62 13.48
C MET A 287 4.69 -27.01 14.03
N SER A 288 3.97 -28.03 13.57
CA SER A 288 4.16 -29.41 14.02
C SER A 288 5.37 -30.08 13.37
N SER A 289 5.63 -29.82 12.08
CA SER A 289 6.73 -30.44 11.33
C SER A 289 8.05 -29.65 11.39
N GLU A 290 7.98 -28.32 11.46
CA GLU A 290 9.10 -27.39 11.28
C GLU A 290 9.06 -26.23 12.29
N GLY A 291 8.72 -26.53 13.55
CA GLY A 291 8.53 -25.52 14.60
C GLY A 291 9.72 -24.59 14.84
N ASN A 292 10.95 -25.02 14.55
CA ASN A 292 12.16 -24.19 14.66
C ASN A 292 12.24 -23.06 13.61
N ARG A 293 11.36 -23.06 12.62
CA ARG A 293 11.28 -22.05 11.55
C ARG A 293 10.08 -21.11 11.72
N ILE A 294 9.31 -21.32 12.78
CA ILE A 294 8.20 -20.46 13.15
C ILE A 294 8.74 -19.32 14.01
N ILE A 295 8.39 -18.10 13.63
CA ILE A 295 8.80 -16.89 14.34
C ILE A 295 7.58 -16.08 14.76
N ALA A 296 7.73 -15.41 15.90
CA ALA A 296 6.76 -14.42 16.33
C ALA A 296 6.83 -13.21 15.40
N VAL A 297 5.70 -12.82 14.85
CA VAL A 297 5.60 -11.70 13.93
C VAL A 297 4.59 -10.71 14.47
N LYS A 298 4.87 -9.41 14.28
CA LYS A 298 3.90 -8.36 14.50
C LYS A 298 3.84 -7.47 13.27
N TRP A 299 2.62 -7.06 12.94
CA TRP A 299 2.43 -5.98 11.98
C TRP A 299 3.13 -4.71 12.50
N ALA A 300 4.05 -4.13 11.72
CA ALA A 300 4.29 -2.70 11.86
C ALA A 300 3.11 -1.96 11.22
N ILE A 301 3.01 -0.66 11.44
CA ILE A 301 1.78 0.05 11.10
C ILE A 301 1.72 0.29 9.59
N HIS A 302 0.85 -0.47 8.92
CA HIS A 302 0.57 -0.41 7.49
C HIS A 302 -0.69 0.42 7.24
N LYS A 303 -0.59 1.51 6.45
CA LYS A 303 -1.76 2.29 6.01
C LYS A 303 -1.65 2.86 4.60
N LEU A 304 -0.55 2.64 3.88
CA LEU A 304 -0.44 3.06 2.49
C LEU A 304 -0.85 1.96 1.50
N VAL A 305 -0.75 0.69 1.92
CA VAL A 305 -1.20 -0.46 1.13
C VAL A 305 -2.60 -0.85 1.60
N SER A 306 -3.45 -1.19 0.64
CA SER A 306 -4.76 -1.74 0.86
C SER A 306 -4.74 -3.24 0.62
N PHE A 307 -5.41 -4.01 1.47
CA PHE A 307 -5.40 -5.48 1.43
C PHE A 307 -6.74 -5.99 0.96
N LEU A 308 -6.73 -6.93 0.02
CA LEU A 308 -7.95 -7.56 -0.45
C LEU A 308 -8.59 -8.37 0.68
N ALA A 309 -9.84 -8.06 0.99
CA ALA A 309 -10.64 -8.82 1.93
C ALA A 309 -11.99 -9.19 1.32
N ARG A 310 -12.48 -10.37 1.67
CA ARG A 310 -13.80 -10.87 1.27
C ARG A 310 -14.71 -10.98 2.49
N ILE A 311 -15.93 -10.47 2.35
CA ILE A 311 -17.01 -10.66 3.32
C ILE A 311 -18.08 -11.54 2.67
N SER A 312 -18.54 -12.57 3.37
CA SER A 312 -19.72 -13.34 3.01
C SER A 312 -20.91 -12.94 3.89
N MET A 313 -22.09 -12.97 3.30
CA MET A 313 -23.34 -12.60 3.96
C MET A 313 -24.49 -13.47 3.51
N THR A 314 -25.40 -13.76 4.43
CA THR A 314 -26.62 -14.54 4.19
C THR A 314 -27.80 -13.94 4.92
N GLY A 315 -29.00 -14.14 4.39
CA GLY A 315 -30.23 -13.76 5.07
C GLY A 315 -31.45 -13.81 4.17
N ILE A 316 -32.47 -13.04 4.51
CA ILE A 316 -33.75 -12.97 3.81
C ILE A 316 -33.74 -11.78 2.87
N ASP A 317 -34.02 -12.03 1.59
CA ASP A 317 -34.07 -10.99 0.58
C ASP A 317 -35.22 -10.01 0.82
N ARG A 318 -34.97 -8.74 0.51
CA ARG A 318 -36.00 -7.71 0.49
C ARG A 318 -35.64 -6.61 -0.50
N ILE A 319 -36.69 -5.88 -0.90
CA ILE A 319 -36.54 -4.69 -1.74
C ILE A 319 -35.55 -3.71 -1.07
N GLY A 320 -34.56 -3.29 -1.86
CA GLY A 320 -33.54 -2.32 -1.45
C GLY A 320 -32.36 -2.89 -0.67
N LEU A 321 -32.29 -4.20 -0.42
CA LEU A 321 -31.20 -4.81 0.36
C LEU A 321 -29.82 -4.49 -0.23
N VAL A 322 -29.62 -4.71 -1.54
CA VAL A 322 -28.35 -4.45 -2.22
C VAL A 322 -27.92 -2.99 -2.11
N ARG A 323 -28.87 -2.05 -2.28
CA ARG A 323 -28.60 -0.61 -2.14
C ARG A 323 -28.17 -0.26 -0.72
N ASP A 324 -28.85 -0.79 0.29
CA ASP A 324 -28.52 -0.50 1.67
C ASP A 324 -27.12 -1.02 2.02
N ILE A 325 -26.75 -2.20 1.51
CA ILE A 325 -25.39 -2.77 1.65
C ILE A 325 -24.36 -1.87 0.97
N THR A 326 -24.54 -1.54 -0.31
CA THR A 326 -23.55 -0.74 -1.06
C THR A 326 -23.42 0.67 -0.51
N THR A 327 -24.50 1.27 -0.02
CA THR A 327 -24.47 2.62 0.59
C THR A 327 -23.60 2.64 1.84
N ILE A 328 -23.72 1.64 2.73
CA ILE A 328 -22.88 1.54 3.94
C ILE A 328 -21.41 1.38 3.58
N ILE A 329 -21.10 0.54 2.58
CA ILE A 329 -19.72 0.30 2.15
C ILE A 329 -19.12 1.59 1.59
N SER A 330 -19.85 2.29 0.71
CA SER A 330 -19.39 3.55 0.11
C SER A 330 -19.23 4.68 1.12
N SER A 331 -20.08 4.77 2.15
CA SER A 331 -20.00 5.86 3.13
C SER A 331 -18.87 5.71 4.16
N GLU A 332 -18.53 4.47 4.53
CA GLU A 332 -17.64 4.21 5.67
C GLU A 332 -16.18 4.17 5.31
N LEU A 333 -15.85 3.41 4.27
CA LEU A 333 -14.48 3.02 4.02
C LEU A 333 -13.81 3.92 2.98
N LYS A 334 -14.58 4.58 2.11
CA LYS A 334 -14.06 5.20 0.87
C LYS A 334 -13.13 4.25 0.10
N VAL A 335 -13.32 2.94 0.27
CA VAL A 335 -12.53 1.90 -0.38
C VAL A 335 -13.25 1.41 -1.63
N ASN A 336 -12.45 1.04 -2.62
CA ASN A 336 -12.96 0.46 -3.84
C ASN A 336 -13.39 -1.00 -3.59
N MET A 337 -14.64 -1.31 -3.96
CA MET A 337 -15.11 -2.69 -4.05
C MET A 337 -14.60 -3.27 -5.38
N THR A 338 -13.92 -4.41 -5.33
CA THR A 338 -13.40 -5.11 -6.51
C THR A 338 -14.43 -6.07 -7.10
N GLY A 339 -15.32 -6.60 -6.28
CA GLY A 339 -16.34 -7.55 -6.72
C GLY A 339 -17.52 -7.61 -5.77
N ILE A 340 -18.71 -7.75 -6.33
CA ILE A 340 -19.95 -8.01 -5.58
C ILE A 340 -20.67 -9.15 -6.29
N ASN A 341 -20.93 -10.23 -5.57
CA ASN A 341 -21.78 -11.32 -6.02
C ASN A 341 -22.95 -11.44 -5.05
N ILE A 342 -24.17 -11.41 -5.57
CA ILE A 342 -25.38 -11.63 -4.77
C ILE A 342 -26.27 -12.56 -5.59
N SER A 343 -26.69 -13.64 -4.97
CA SER A 343 -27.64 -14.61 -5.50
C SER A 343 -28.82 -14.72 -4.56
N VAL A 344 -30.01 -14.93 -5.11
CA VAL A 344 -31.23 -15.15 -4.33
C VAL A 344 -31.87 -16.45 -4.77
N GLN A 345 -32.10 -17.34 -3.81
CA GLN A 345 -32.78 -18.61 -4.06
C GLN A 345 -33.88 -18.80 -3.01
N LYS A 346 -35.14 -18.95 -3.48
CA LYS A 346 -36.32 -19.13 -2.61
C LYS A 346 -36.46 -18.07 -1.51
N GLY A 347 -36.10 -16.81 -1.82
CA GLY A 347 -36.20 -15.68 -0.88
C GLY A 347 -35.05 -15.60 0.13
N ILE A 348 -34.09 -16.52 0.08
CA ILE A 348 -32.84 -16.44 0.84
C ILE A 348 -31.78 -15.85 -0.08
N PHE A 349 -31.13 -14.78 0.35
CA PHE A 349 -29.98 -14.24 -0.36
C PHE A 349 -28.67 -14.78 0.23
N GLN A 350 -27.72 -15.00 -0.66
CA GLN A 350 -26.32 -15.22 -0.33
C GLN A 350 -25.49 -14.23 -1.13
N GLY A 351 -24.49 -13.63 -0.51
CA GLY A 351 -23.62 -12.69 -1.18
C GLY A 351 -22.19 -12.72 -0.69
N THR A 352 -21.28 -12.35 -1.59
CA THR A 352 -19.87 -12.10 -1.28
C THR A 352 -19.47 -10.74 -1.82
N ILE A 353 -18.70 -9.99 -1.03
CA ILE A 353 -18.14 -8.70 -1.44
C ILE A 353 -16.64 -8.73 -1.23
N ASP A 354 -15.92 -8.41 -2.28
CA ASP A 354 -14.48 -8.23 -2.29
C ASP A 354 -14.17 -6.73 -2.27
N LEU A 355 -13.38 -6.31 -1.30
CA LEU A 355 -13.03 -4.92 -1.08
C LEU A 355 -11.61 -4.80 -0.54
N TYR A 356 -10.97 -3.69 -0.86
CA TYR A 356 -9.69 -3.35 -0.27
C TYR A 356 -9.88 -2.70 1.10
N VAL A 357 -9.10 -3.10 2.10
CA VAL A 357 -9.15 -2.54 3.46
C VAL A 357 -7.75 -2.29 4.00
N HIS A 358 -7.58 -1.28 4.85
CA HIS A 358 -6.28 -0.96 5.43
C HIS A 358 -6.04 -1.70 6.74
N HIS A 359 -7.10 -1.97 7.51
CA HIS A 359 -7.00 -2.59 8.82
C HIS A 359 -8.20 -3.50 9.13
N THR A 360 -7.99 -4.50 9.99
CA THR A 360 -9.04 -5.37 10.53
C THR A 360 -10.14 -4.62 11.29
N LYS A 361 -9.90 -3.37 11.68
CA LYS A 361 -10.91 -2.53 12.34
C LYS A 361 -11.96 -2.05 11.34
N ASP A 362 -11.53 -1.73 10.13
CA ASP A 362 -12.35 -1.27 9.02
C ASP A 362 -13.38 -2.35 8.67
N ILE A 363 -12.91 -3.60 8.52
CA ILE A 363 -13.76 -4.73 8.19
C ILE A 363 -14.71 -5.10 9.33
N ASN A 364 -14.25 -5.08 10.58
CA ASN A 364 -15.09 -5.39 11.73
C ASN A 364 -16.21 -4.35 11.91
N ASN A 365 -15.89 -3.07 11.74
CA ASN A 365 -16.89 -2.00 11.77
C ASN A 365 -17.91 -2.17 10.63
N LEU A 366 -17.45 -2.53 9.44
CA LEU A 366 -18.32 -2.79 8.30
C LEU A 366 -19.25 -3.99 8.55
N ILE A 367 -18.71 -5.11 9.04
CA ILE A 367 -19.47 -6.31 9.40
C ILE A 367 -20.57 -5.96 10.40
N LEU A 368 -20.26 -5.20 11.45
CA LEU A 368 -21.24 -4.77 12.47
C LEU A 368 -22.36 -3.89 11.88
N LYS A 369 -22.03 -2.99 10.95
CA LYS A 369 -23.04 -2.12 10.30
C LYS A 369 -23.92 -2.91 9.34
N ILE A 370 -23.31 -3.78 8.53
CA ILE A 370 -24.04 -4.65 7.61
C ILE A 370 -24.93 -5.62 8.40
N SER A 371 -24.47 -6.20 9.51
CA SER A 371 -25.30 -7.10 10.33
C SER A 371 -26.55 -6.42 10.92
N ASN A 372 -26.56 -5.09 11.04
CA ASN A 372 -27.72 -4.33 11.50
C ASN A 372 -28.74 -4.02 10.39
N ILE A 373 -28.42 -4.31 9.12
CA ILE A 373 -29.37 -4.16 8.02
C ILE A 373 -30.47 -5.21 8.19
N LYS A 374 -31.72 -4.74 8.23
CA LYS A 374 -32.89 -5.64 8.26
C LYS A 374 -32.82 -6.64 7.11
N GLY A 375 -32.99 -7.92 7.40
CA GLY A 375 -32.92 -9.01 6.41
C GLY A 375 -31.58 -9.74 6.42
N ILE A 376 -30.52 -9.18 7.00
CA ILE A 376 -29.24 -9.87 7.14
C ILE A 376 -29.25 -10.74 8.40
N GLU A 377 -28.90 -12.02 8.24
CA GLU A 377 -28.84 -13.00 9.32
C GLU A 377 -27.39 -13.26 9.76
N SER A 378 -26.48 -13.37 8.80
CA SER A 378 -25.06 -13.61 9.08
C SER A 378 -24.18 -12.78 8.16
N VAL A 379 -23.09 -12.26 8.71
CA VAL A 379 -22.02 -11.58 7.98
C VAL A 379 -20.71 -12.06 8.58
N LYS A 380 -19.80 -12.55 7.75
CA LYS A 380 -18.51 -13.09 8.19
C LYS A 380 -17.41 -12.68 7.23
N ARG A 381 -16.21 -12.46 7.75
CA ARG A 381 -15.02 -12.39 6.90
C ARG A 381 -14.68 -13.79 6.40
N VAL A 382 -14.38 -13.91 5.11
CA VAL A 382 -13.87 -15.14 4.49
C VAL A 382 -12.36 -15.12 4.62
N GLU A 383 -11.80 -16.16 5.23
CA GLU A 383 -10.36 -16.28 5.46
C GLU A 383 -9.64 -16.98 4.29
N ASP A 384 -10.34 -17.91 3.62
CA ASP A 384 -9.84 -18.67 2.49
C ASP A 384 -10.69 -18.40 1.25
N PHE A 385 -10.10 -17.77 0.23
CA PHE A 385 -10.79 -17.40 -0.99
C PHE A 385 -10.99 -18.56 -1.96
N SER A 386 -10.35 -19.71 -1.73
CA SER A 386 -10.53 -20.93 -2.53
C SER A 386 -11.83 -21.66 -2.23
N ILE A 387 -12.42 -21.39 -1.07
CA ILE A 387 -13.71 -21.96 -0.66
C ILE A 387 -14.82 -21.08 -1.25
N ASN A 388 -15.38 -21.49 -2.39
CA ASN A 388 -16.63 -20.92 -2.85
C ASN A 388 -17.73 -21.27 -1.84
N PRO A 389 -18.57 -20.30 -1.41
CA PRO A 389 -19.74 -20.62 -0.62
C PRO A 389 -20.63 -21.60 -1.42
N SER A 390 -20.97 -22.70 -0.78
CA SER A 390 -21.82 -23.78 -1.32
C SER A 390 -23.28 -23.36 -1.38
#